data_AF-A0A1G9NXE1-F1
#
_entry.id   AF-A0A1G9NXE1-F1
#
_cell.length_a   1.000
_cell.length_b   1.000
_cell.length_c   1.000
_cell.angle_alpha   90.00
_cell.angle_beta   90.00
_cell.angle_gamma   90.00
#
_symmetry.space_group_name_H-M   'P 1'
#
loop_
_entity.id
_entity.type
_entity.pdbx_description
1 polymer ?
#
loop_
_entity_poly.entity_id
_entity_poly.type
_entity_poly.pdbx_seq_one_letter_code
_entity_poly.pdbx_strand_id
1 'polypeptide(L)' 'MVALNHVVSDVASQHVVLDASTTHSKVLDSGAGSQVTSYSPDTAIRPTP' A
#
# COMPACT_ATOMS: atom_id res chain seq x y z
N MET A 1 8.96 4.66 -3.24
CA MET A 1 8.22 5.17 -2.06
C MET A 1 6.86 5.63 -2.53
N VAL A 2 5.79 5.22 -1.84
CA VAL A 2 4.39 5.60 -2.13
C VAL A 2 3.81 6.25 -0.88
N ALA A 3 3.36 7.50 -0.98
CA ALA A 3 2.84 8.24 0.16
C ALA A 3 1.68 9.18 -0.21
N LEU A 4 0.73 9.38 0.72
CA LEU A 4 -0.32 10.41 0.66
C LEU A 4 -1.26 10.33 -0.56
N ASN A 5 -1.63 9.12 -0.98
CA ASN A 5 -2.49 8.93 -2.15
C ASN A 5 -3.96 8.79 -1.76
N HIS A 6 -4.79 9.71 -2.26
CA HIS A 6 -6.25 9.65 -2.12
C HIS A 6 -6.86 8.86 -3.27
N VAL A 7 -7.28 7.64 -3.00
CA VAL A 7 -7.91 6.73 -3.95
C VAL A 7 -9.42 6.71 -3.68
N VAL A 8 -10.22 6.91 -4.72
CA VAL A 8 -11.69 6.82 -4.66
C VAL A 8 -12.14 5.81 -5.70
N SER A 9 -12.84 4.77 -5.24
CA SER A 9 -13.41 3.72 -6.08
C SER A 9 -14.80 3.34 -5.54
N ASP A 10 -15.71 3.00 -6.44
CA ASP A 10 -17.07 2.54 -6.17
C ASP A 10 -17.13 1.06 -5.76
N VAL A 11 -16.02 0.33 -5.89
CA VAL A 11 -15.87 -1.08 -5.54
C VAL A 11 -14.66 -1.30 -4.63
N ALA A 12 -14.60 -2.47 -3.98
CA ALA A 12 -13.43 -2.85 -3.20
C ALA A 12 -12.18 -2.92 -4.11
N SER A 13 -11.13 -2.19 -3.74
CA SER A 13 -9.90 -2.06 -4.53
C SER A 13 -8.65 -2.08 -3.65
N GLN A 14 -7.56 -2.64 -4.19
CA GLN A 14 -6.24 -2.52 -3.59
C GLN A 14 -5.62 -1.19 -4.03
N HIS A 15 -5.41 -0.30 -3.08
CA HIS A 15 -4.81 1.01 -3.32
C HIS A 15 -3.33 0.88 -3.69
N VAL A 16 -2.64 -0.11 -3.13
CA VAL A 16 -1.21 -0.37 -3.41
C VAL A 16 -0.98 -1.88 -3.47
N VAL A 17 -0.31 -2.33 -4.53
CA VAL A 17 0.22 -3.69 -4.66
C VAL A 17 1.73 -3.60 -4.83
N LEU A 18 2.47 -4.24 -3.92
CA LEU A 18 3.92 -4.40 -4.00
C LEU A 18 4.22 -5.85 -4.33
N ASP A 19 4.74 -6.07 -5.54
CA ASP A 19 5.18 -7.38 -6.00
C ASP A 19 6.39 -7.91 -5.19
N ALA A 20 6.59 -9.23 -5.20
CA ALA A 20 7.67 -9.90 -4.48
C ALA A 20 9.07 -9.48 -4.94
N SER A 21 9.21 -8.98 -6.17
CA SER A 21 10.48 -8.44 -6.68
C SER A 21 10.86 -7.08 -6.08
N THR A 22 9.91 -6.40 -5.44
CA THR A 22 10.18 -5.09 -4.83
C THR A 22 10.94 -5.26 -3.52
N THR A 23 11.92 -4.38 -3.29
CA THR A 23 12.70 -4.35 -2.05
C THR A 23 12.74 -2.94 -1.48
N HIS A 24 12.83 -2.83 -0.16
CA HIS A 24 12.93 -1.60 0.61
C HIS A 24 11.81 -0.58 0.35
N SER A 25 10.62 -1.08 -0.01
CA SER A 25 9.46 -0.24 -0.27
C SER A 25 8.89 0.38 1.02
N LYS A 26 8.34 1.59 0.88
CA LYS A 26 7.67 2.33 1.96
C LYS A 26 6.32 2.81 1.46
N VAL A 27 5.24 2.42 2.15
CA VAL A 27 3.85 2.80 1.87
C VAL A 27 3.30 3.57 3.05
N LEU A 28 2.95 4.84 2.86
CA LEU A 28 2.54 5.74 3.93
C LEU A 28 1.20 6.40 3.59
N ASP A 29 0.21 6.31 4.48
CA ASP A 29 -1.08 7.02 4.37
C ASP A 29 -1.72 6.90 2.98
N SER A 30 -1.68 5.69 2.40
CA SER A 30 -2.15 5.40 1.03
C SER A 30 -3.23 4.32 1.02
N GLY A 31 -4.06 4.28 2.06
CA GLY A 31 -5.08 3.26 2.30
C GLY A 31 -5.01 2.62 3.68
N ALA A 32 -6.08 1.90 4.04
CA ALA A 32 -6.11 1.03 5.22
C ALA A 32 -5.26 -0.23 4.99
N GLY A 33 -4.91 -0.96 6.05
CA GLY A 33 -4.06 -2.17 5.95
C GLY A 33 -4.62 -3.25 5.02
N SER A 34 -5.94 -3.38 4.90
CA SER A 34 -6.60 -4.31 3.97
C SER A 34 -6.52 -3.87 2.50
N GLN A 35 -6.28 -2.59 2.24
CA GLN A 35 -6.19 -2.01 0.89
C GLN A 35 -4.75 -1.96 0.36
N VAL A 36 -3.77 -2.44 1.15
CA VAL A 36 -2.37 -2.52 0.77
C VAL A 36 -1.95 -3.99 0.77
N THR A 37 -1.62 -4.54 -0.40
CA THR A 37 -1.04 -5.88 -0.52
C THR A 37 0.46 -5.76 -0.72
N SER A 38 1.24 -6.37 0.18
CA SER A 38 2.69 -6.51 0.01
C SER A 38 3.08 -7.97 -0.08
N TYR A 39 3.72 -8.36 -1.18
CA TYR A 39 4.36 -9.66 -1.36
C TYR A 39 5.87 -9.61 -1.06
N SER A 40 6.38 -8.44 -0.68
CA SER A 40 7.76 -8.23 -0.23
C SER A 40 7.85 -8.24 1.31
N PRO A 41 8.78 -9.00 1.91
CA PRO A 41 8.89 -9.14 3.37
C PRO A 41 9.50 -7.92 4.07
N ASP A 42 10.20 -7.06 3.33
CA ASP A 42 10.96 -5.90 3.83
C ASP A 42 10.26 -4.55 3.60
N THR A 43 8.97 -4.59 3.25
CA THR A 43 8.15 -3.39 3.08
C THR A 43 7.68 -2.82 4.42
N ALA A 44 7.87 -1.50 4.61
CA ALA A 44 7.28 -0.77 5.72
C ALA A 44 5.95 -0.10 5.32
N ILE A 45 4.86 -0.42 6.03
CA ILE A 45 3.51 0.11 5.77
C ILE A 45 3.04 0.92 6.98
N ARG A 46 2.60 2.16 6.75
CA ARG A 46 1.84 2.98 7.71
C ARG A 46 0.43 3.21 7.15
N PRO A 47 -0.60 2.58 7.73
CA PRO A 47 -1.99 2.78 7.31
C PRO A 47 -2.47 4.21 7.54
N THR A 48 -3.49 4.62 6.78
CA THR A 48 -4.26 5.84 7.07
C THR A 48 -5.15 5.57 8.30
N PRO A 49 -5.25 6.50 9.28
CA PRO A 49 -6.16 6.36 10.42
C PRO A 49 -7.63 6.18 10.04
#